data_AF-A0A2D9CL59-F1
#
_entry.id   AF-A0A2D9CL59-F1
#
_cell.length_a   1.000
_cell.length_b   1.000
_cell.length_c   1.000
_cell.angle_alpha   90.00
_cell.angle_beta   90.00
_cell.angle_gamma   90.00
#
_symmetry.space_group_name_H-M   'P 1'
#
loop_
_entity.id
_entity.type
_entity.pdbx_description
1 polymer ?
#
loop_
_entity_poly.entity_id
_entity_poly.type
_entity_poly.pdbx_seq_one_letter_code
_entity_poly.pdbx_strand_id
1 'polypeptide(L)'
;MSVTVTGKLNKAANKFQAGESVGFGVRLGVKFYNRETKTQDWTNYEAVIFARQGDQANFYESTLVEGSVIEVSGSGCQIKTFEGSNGPIYSIAILDSKLGYVGKGETTQASTQASTQAVITEDIPF
;
A
#
# COMPACT_ATOMS: atom_id res chain seq x y z
N MET A 1 -0.08 13.70 -21.29
CA MET A 1 0.56 12.41 -20.95
C MET A 1 0.33 12.17 -19.47
N SER A 2 0.16 10.92 -19.04
CA SER A 2 -0.10 10.57 -17.63
C SER A 2 0.59 9.26 -17.28
N VAL A 3 0.95 9.10 -16.00
CA VAL A 3 1.44 7.84 -15.45
C VAL A 3 0.38 7.29 -14.50
N THR A 4 0.17 5.98 -14.52
CA THR A 4 -0.70 5.28 -13.58
C THR A 4 0.02 4.03 -13.10
N VAL A 5 0.06 3.83 -11.79
CA VAL A 5 0.71 2.68 -11.14
C VAL A 5 -0.23 2.11 -10.10
N THR A 6 -0.45 0.80 -10.16
CA THR A 6 -1.20 0.06 -9.15
C THR A 6 -0.25 -0.81 -8.36
N GLY A 7 -0.36 -0.76 -7.03
CA GLY A 7 0.52 -1.52 -6.15
C GLY A 7 -0.08 -1.74 -4.78
N LYS A 8 0.48 -2.72 -4.07
CA LYS A 8 0.15 -2.99 -2.67
C LYS A 8 1.02 -2.14 -1.76
N LEU A 9 0.40 -1.49 -0.79
CA LEU A 9 1.09 -0.76 0.26
C LEU A 9 1.77 -1.73 1.23
N ASN A 10 3.10 -1.68 1.28
CA ASN A 10 3.90 -2.43 2.25
C ASN A 10 3.93 -1.75 3.63
N LYS A 11 3.55 -0.47 3.69
CA LYS A 11 3.42 0.34 4.91
C LYS A 11 2.26 1.30 4.72
N ALA A 12 1.64 1.72 5.82
CA ALA A 12 0.65 2.79 5.80
C ALA A 12 1.24 4.10 5.26
N ALA A 13 0.38 4.96 4.70
CA ALA A 13 0.79 6.26 4.21
C ALA A 13 1.30 7.16 5.34
N ASN A 14 2.33 7.96 5.05
CA ASN A 14 2.80 8.98 5.95
C ASN A 14 1.88 10.21 5.85
N LYS A 15 1.18 10.54 6.93
CA LYS A 15 0.26 11.68 7.02
C LYS A 15 0.99 12.94 7.50
N PHE A 16 0.82 14.05 6.80
CA PHE A 16 1.34 15.35 7.21
C PHE A 16 0.38 16.48 6.85
N GLN A 17 0.43 17.58 7.60
CA GLN A 17 -0.35 18.78 7.28
C GLN A 17 0.37 19.61 6.23
N ALA A 18 -0.37 20.09 5.23
CA ALA A 18 0.13 20.90 4.12
C ALA A 18 -0.83 22.10 3.90
N GLY A 19 -0.68 23.12 4.75
CA GLY A 19 -1.60 24.25 4.77
C GLY A 19 -3.01 23.82 5.16
N GLU A 20 -3.99 24.08 4.30
CA GLU A 20 -5.40 23.71 4.49
C GLU A 20 -5.71 22.26 4.06
N SER A 21 -4.73 21.55 3.52
CA SER A 21 -4.88 20.16 3.04
C SER A 21 -4.04 19.19 3.86
N VAL A 22 -4.43 17.92 3.82
CA VAL A 22 -3.68 16.81 4.42
C VAL A 22 -2.96 16.06 3.30
N GLY A 23 -1.65 15.93 3.43
CA GLY A 23 -0.80 15.15 2.54
C GLY A 23 -0.65 13.72 3.02
N PHE A 24 -0.75 12.76 2.09
CA PHE A 24 -0.53 11.33 2.31
C PHE A 24 0.59 10.86 1.40
N GLY A 25 1.77 10.63 1.98
CA GLY A 25 2.93 10.07 1.28
C GLY A 25 2.84 8.54 1.19
N VAL A 26 2.79 8.00 -0.01
CA VAL A 26 2.75 6.56 -0.28
C VAL A 26 3.99 6.09 -1.03
N ARG A 27 4.37 4.83 -0.80
CA ARG A 27 5.45 4.15 -1.53
C ARG A 27 4.93 2.85 -2.12
N LEU A 28 5.15 2.67 -3.41
CA LEU A 28 4.74 1.48 -4.16
C LEU A 28 5.97 0.81 -4.77
N GLY A 29 5.96 -0.51 -4.86
CA GLY A 29 7.00 -1.28 -5.51
C GLY A 29 6.40 -2.18 -6.57
N VAL A 30 6.91 -2.10 -7.79
CA VAL A 30 6.57 -3.04 -8.87
C VAL A 30 7.74 -3.98 -9.08
N LYS A 31 7.53 -5.27 -8.82
CA LYS A 31 8.54 -6.30 -9.02
C LYS A 31 8.65 -6.63 -10.51
N PHE A 32 9.87 -6.77 -11.01
CA PHE A 32 10.12 -7.22 -12.37
C PHE A 32 11.31 -8.17 -12.42
N TYR A 33 11.37 -8.97 -13.48
CA TYR A 33 12.55 -9.80 -13.76
C TYR A 33 13.52 -9.02 -14.64
N ASN A 34 14.69 -8.71 -14.09
CA ASN A 34 15.76 -8.05 -14.81
C ASN A 34 16.49 -9.06 -15.70
N ARG A 35 16.42 -8.84 -17.02
CA ARG A 35 17.00 -9.78 -18.00
C ARG A 35 18.53 -9.69 -18.09
N GLU A 36 19.12 -8.58 -17.67
CA GLU A 36 20.56 -8.36 -17.71
C GLU A 36 21.24 -9.03 -16.52
N THR A 37 20.73 -8.78 -15.31
CA THR A 37 21.26 -9.38 -14.08
C THR A 37 20.71 -10.78 -13.80
N LYS A 38 19.61 -11.17 -14.49
CA LYS A 38 18.87 -12.42 -14.28
C LYS A 38 18.31 -12.56 -12.85
N THR A 39 17.99 -11.44 -12.22
CA THR A 39 17.43 -11.39 -10.85
C THR A 39 16.03 -10.78 -10.84
N GLN A 40 15.35 -10.94 -9.69
CA GLN A 40 14.10 -10.23 -9.42
C GLN A 40 14.44 -8.89 -8.78
N ASP A 41 14.13 -7.80 -9.48
CA ASP A 41 14.39 -6.43 -9.04
C ASP A 41 13.07 -5.65 -8.88
N TRP A 42 13.16 -4.42 -8.39
CA TRP A 42 12.01 -3.59 -8.05
C TRP A 42 12.13 -2.19 -8.63
N THR A 43 11.03 -1.70 -9.20
CA THR A 43 10.85 -0.27 -9.50
C THR A 43 10.08 0.36 -8.35
N ASN A 44 10.73 1.28 -7.64
CA ASN A 44 10.13 1.99 -6.52
C ASN A 44 9.47 3.28 -7.00
N TYR A 45 8.23 3.49 -6.59
CA TYR A 45 7.47 4.70 -6.83
C TYR A 45 7.16 5.39 -5.51
N GLU A 46 7.16 6.71 -5.52
CA GLU A 46 6.66 7.53 -4.43
C GLU A 46 5.64 8.54 -4.95
N ALA A 47 4.64 8.81 -4.13
CA ALA A 47 3.59 9.76 -4.47
C ALA A 47 3.10 10.47 -3.22
N VAL A 48 2.65 11.70 -3.40
CA VAL A 48 1.98 12.49 -2.36
C VAL A 48 0.58 12.80 -2.86
N ILE A 49 -0.41 12.27 -2.15
CA ILE A 49 -1.82 12.51 -2.44
C ILE A 49 -2.32 13.57 -1.45
N PHE A 50 -2.90 14.64 -1.96
CA PHE A 50 -3.52 15.67 -1.13
C PHE A 50 -5.02 15.45 -1.01
N ALA A 51 -5.53 15.57 0.22
CA ALA A 51 -6.95 15.59 0.51
C ALA A 51 -7.32 16.89 1.22
N ARG A 52 -8.54 17.38 0.96
CA ARG A 52 -9.14 18.41 1.80
C ARG A 52 -9.40 17.84 3.20
N GLN A 53 -9.26 18.66 4.23
CA GLN A 53 -9.65 18.26 5.58
C GLN A 53 -11.12 17.83 5.64
N GLY A 54 -11.45 16.89 6.52
CA GLY A 54 -12.78 16.30 6.66
C GLY A 54 -12.87 14.88 6.08
N ASP A 55 -14.00 14.55 5.46
CA ASP A 55 -14.35 13.18 5.07
C ASP A 55 -13.34 12.54 4.11
N GLN A 56 -12.77 13.31 3.18
CA GLN A 56 -11.77 12.80 2.23
C GLN A 56 -10.49 12.38 2.94
N ALA A 57 -9.97 13.23 3.85
CA ALA A 57 -8.78 12.91 4.63
C ALA A 57 -9.04 11.70 5.56
N ASN A 58 -10.22 11.63 6.19
CA ASN A 58 -10.62 10.49 7.03
C ASN A 58 -10.69 9.19 6.23
N PHE A 59 -11.24 9.24 5.01
CA PHE A 59 -11.29 8.10 4.12
C PHE A 59 -9.88 7.61 3.74
N TYR A 60 -8.98 8.52 3.34
CA TYR A 60 -7.59 8.17 3.00
C TYR A 60 -6.83 7.62 4.20
N GLU A 61 -7.00 8.20 5.39
CA GLU A 61 -6.40 7.70 6.62
C GLU A 61 -6.86 6.26 6.94
N SER A 62 -8.14 5.95 6.74
CA SER A 62 -8.68 4.61 6.99
C SER A 62 -8.29 3.57 5.93
N THR A 63 -7.86 4.00 4.74
CA THR A 63 -7.70 3.12 3.57
C THR A 63 -6.28 2.99 3.07
N LEU A 64 -5.44 4.02 3.22
CA LEU A 64 -4.02 4.00 2.87
C LEU A 64 -3.20 3.35 3.98
N VAL A 65 -3.61 2.15 4.38
CA VAL A 65 -2.95 1.32 5.39
C VAL A 65 -2.15 0.20 4.73
N GLU A 66 -1.28 -0.44 5.51
CA GLU A 66 -0.54 -1.62 5.05
C GLU A 66 -1.52 -2.70 4.55
N GLY A 67 -1.17 -3.33 3.43
CA GLY A 67 -1.98 -4.37 2.82
C GLY A 67 -2.95 -3.86 1.75
N SER A 68 -3.30 -2.58 1.74
CA SER A 68 -4.19 -2.02 0.73
C SER A 68 -3.54 -2.00 -0.66
N VAL A 69 -4.33 -2.34 -1.67
CA VAL A 69 -3.99 -2.17 -3.09
C VAL A 69 -4.55 -0.84 -3.55
N ILE A 70 -3.68 0.02 -4.06
CA ILE A 70 -4.05 1.35 -4.53
C ILE A 70 -3.58 1.58 -5.95
N GLU A 71 -4.35 2.36 -6.71
CA GLU A 71 -3.93 2.94 -7.97
C GLU A 71 -3.62 4.42 -7.75
N VAL A 72 -2.44 4.84 -8.19
CA VAL A 72 -2.02 6.24 -8.17
C VAL A 72 -1.73 6.69 -9.58
N SER A 73 -2.32 7.81 -9.97
CA SER A 73 -2.09 8.44 -11.27
C SER A 73 -1.49 9.84 -11.10
N GLY A 74 -0.81 10.35 -12.13
CA GLY A 74 -0.21 11.69 -12.09
C GLY A 74 0.05 12.28 -13.48
N SER A 75 0.38 13.57 -13.49
CA SER A 75 0.66 14.36 -14.70
C SER A 75 2.02 14.01 -15.33
N GLY A 76 2.93 13.44 -14.55
CA GLY A 76 4.27 13.05 -14.97
C GLY A 76 5.03 12.36 -13.84
N CYS A 77 6.32 12.12 -14.07
CA CYS A 77 7.18 11.55 -13.06
C CYS A 77 8.61 12.09 -13.11
N GLN A 78 9.31 12.03 -11.97
CA GLN A 78 10.70 12.45 -11.83
C GLN A 78 11.48 11.37 -11.08
N ILE A 79 12.69 11.06 -11.55
CA ILE A 79 13.61 10.19 -10.80
C ILE A 79 14.18 11.00 -9.64
N LYS A 80 14.07 10.44 -8.43
CA LYS A 80 14.79 10.90 -7.25
C LYS A 80 15.85 9.89 -6.86
N THR A 81 16.95 10.42 -6.37
CA THR A 81 18.09 9.66 -5.88
C THR A 81 18.30 10.03 -4.41
N PHE A 82 18.44 9.03 -3.57
CA PHE A 82 18.76 9.17 -2.15
C PHE A 82 20.09 8.48 -1.87
N GLU A 83 20.95 9.11 -1.09
CA GLU A 83 22.17 8.46 -0.62
C GLU A 83 21.81 7.43 0.46
N GLY A 84 21.95 6.15 0.16
CA GLY A 84 21.74 5.04 1.08
C GLY A 84 23.06 4.47 1.60
N SER A 85 23.00 3.72 2.71
CA SER A 85 24.19 3.08 3.31
C SER A 85 24.89 2.09 2.38
N ASN A 86 24.17 1.53 1.38
CA ASN A 86 24.69 0.57 0.40
C ASN A 86 24.72 1.15 -1.02
N GLY A 87 24.80 2.48 -1.15
CA GLY A 87 24.78 3.19 -2.43
C GLY A 87 23.46 3.93 -2.71
N PRO A 88 23.34 4.55 -3.89
CA PRO A 88 22.19 5.38 -4.23
C PRO A 88 20.91 4.54 -4.37
N ILE A 89 19.84 5.02 -3.76
CA ILE A 89 18.49 4.46 -3.87
C ILE A 89 17.72 5.34 -4.85
N TYR A 90 17.19 4.71 -5.90
CA TYR A 90 16.38 5.39 -6.90
C TYR A 90 14.89 5.15 -6.66
N SER A 91 14.09 6.20 -6.85
CA SER A 91 12.64 6.11 -6.88
C SER A 91 12.04 7.03 -7.94
N ILE A 92 10.88 6.67 -8.45
CA ILE A 92 10.11 7.48 -9.39
C ILE A 92 9.03 8.23 -8.61
N ALA A 93 9.19 9.54 -8.47
CA ALA A 93 8.20 10.42 -7.88
C ALA A 93 7.09 10.73 -8.89
N ILE A 94 5.85 10.43 -8.56
CA ILE A 94 4.67 10.76 -9.37
C ILE A 94 4.22 12.19 -9.04
N LEU A 95 4.15 13.04 -10.06
CA LEU A 95 3.79 14.45 -9.94
C LEU A 95 2.27 14.65 -10.00
N ASP A 96 1.75 15.60 -9.23
CA ASP A 96 0.31 15.92 -9.12
C ASP A 96 -0.56 14.68 -8.90
N SER A 97 -0.11 13.84 -7.96
CA SER A 97 -0.67 12.50 -7.77
C SER A 97 -2.13 12.53 -7.32
N LYS A 98 -2.94 11.66 -7.91
CA LYS A 98 -4.34 11.42 -7.57
C LYS A 98 -4.56 9.96 -7.22
N LEU A 99 -5.37 9.71 -6.20
CA LEU A 99 -5.80 8.38 -5.83
C LEU A 99 -6.96 7.95 -6.75
N GLY A 100 -6.80 6.80 -7.40
CA GLY A 100 -7.82 6.14 -8.20
C GLY A 100 -8.49 5.03 -7.41
N TYR A 101 -8.33 3.79 -7.86
CA TYR A 101 -8.80 2.60 -7.18
C TYR A 101 -8.18 2.42 -5.78
N VAL A 102 -8.99 1.93 -4.85
CA VAL A 102 -8.58 1.51 -3.51
C VAL A 102 -9.28 0.21 -3.15
N GLY A 103 -8.51 -0.86 -3.00
CA GLY A 103 -8.95 -2.14 -2.46
C GLY A 103 -8.25 -2.39 -1.13
N LYS A 104 -9.00 -2.46 -0.04
CA LYS A 104 -8.43 -2.95 1.23
C LYS A 104 -8.14 -4.43 1.07
N GLY A 105 -6.91 -4.85 1.31
CA GLY A 105 -6.61 -6.26 1.45
C GLY A 105 -7.43 -6.82 2.61
N GLU A 106 -8.04 -7.99 2.43
CA GLU A 106 -8.64 -8.71 3.56
C GLU A 106 -7.54 -8.93 4.60
N THR A 107 -7.65 -8.27 5.74
CA THR A 107 -7.02 -8.81 6.94
C THR A 107 -7.73 -10.14 7.16
N THR A 108 -7.07 -11.26 6.88
CA THR A 108 -7.49 -12.54 7.44
C THR A 108 -7.38 -12.41 8.95
N GLN A 109 -8.42 -11.86 9.58
CA GLN A 109 -8.68 -12.04 10.99
C GLN A 109 -8.98 -13.52 11.11
N ALA A 110 -7.97 -14.30 11.52
CA ALA A 110 -8.19 -15.64 12.02
C ALA A 110 -9.08 -15.50 13.26
N SER A 111 -10.39 -15.54 13.08
CA SER A 111 -11.33 -15.79 14.16
C SER A 111 -11.03 -17.20 14.65
N THR A 112 -10.28 -17.30 15.75
CA THR A 112 -10.14 -18.54 16.50
C THR A 112 -11.48 -18.84 17.17
N GLN A 113 -12.39 -19.44 16.41
CA GLN A 113 -13.66 -19.92 16.93
C GLN A 113 -13.36 -21.23 17.66
N ALA A 114 -13.18 -21.12 18.98
CA ALA A 114 -13.07 -22.26 19.86
C ALA A 114 -14.32 -23.13 19.73
N SER A 115 -14.18 -24.30 19.11
CA SER A 115 -15.20 -25.33 19.08
C SER A 115 -15.26 -25.99 20.44
N THR A 116 -16.32 -25.70 21.18
CA THR A 116 -16.69 -26.39 22.41
C THR A 116 -17.00 -27.86 22.06
N GLN A 117 -16.07 -28.77 22.40
CA GLN A 117 -16.31 -30.21 22.32
C GLN A 117 -17.37 -30.61 23.34
N ALA A 118 -18.56 -30.94 22.87
CA ALA A 118 -19.55 -31.64 23.66
C ALA A 118 -19.11 -33.11 23.78
N VAL A 119 -18.76 -33.49 25.01
CA VAL A 119 -18.54 -34.88 25.40
C VAL A 119 -19.88 -35.60 25.32
N ILE A 120 -20.07 -36.46 24.33
CA ILE A 120 -21.11 -37.49 24.36
C ILE A 120 -20.52 -38.74 24.99
N THR A 121 -20.60 -38.81 26.31
CA THR A 121 -20.67 -40.08 27.02
C THR A 121 -22.08 -40.63 26.83
N GLU A 122 -22.22 -41.81 26.24
CA GLU A 122 -23.10 -42.89 26.72
C GLU A 122 -23.18 -44.01 25.67
N ASP A 123 -22.71 -45.18 26.09
CA ASP A 123 -23.37 -46.47 25.90
C ASP A 123 -23.73 -46.92 24.46
N ILE A 124 -22.89 -47.78 23.88
CA ILE A 124 -23.33 -48.69 22.82
C ILE A 124 -22.94 -50.12 23.22
N PRO A 125 -23.89 -50.95 23.68
CA PRO A 125 -23.69 -52.39 23.84
C PRO A 125 -23.93 -53.13 22.51
N PHE A 126 -22.98 -54.02 22.20
CA PHE A 126 -22.87 -55.00 21.10
C PHE A 126 -22.56 -54.49 19.69
#